data_AF-A0ABD0QB80-F1
#
_entry.id   AF-A0ABD0QB80-F1
#
_cell.length_a   1.000
_cell.length_b   1.000
_cell.length_c   1.000
_cell.angle_alpha   90.00
_cell.angle_beta   90.00
_cell.angle_gamma   90.00
#
_symmetry.space_group_name_H-M   'P 1'
#
loop_
_entity.id
_entity.type
_entity.pdbx_description
1 polymer ?
#
loop_
_entity_poly.entity_id
_entity_poly.type
_entity_poly.pdbx_seq_one_letter_code
_entity_poly.pdbx_strand_id
1 'polypeptide(L)'
;MGKKPRPVIIRLHYYQQKELIIREARAKRGKLVYQGSPVAIYKDYAPEVATHALNTNPLWRSYITLVSSQLSFPARLFIWTKDR
;
A
#
# COMPACT_ATOMS: atom_id res chain seq x y z
N MET A 1 -26.58 -3.53 15.25
CA MET A 1 -25.64 -3.80 14.14
C MET A 1 -24.90 -2.50 13.82
N GLY A 2 -23.62 -2.38 14.22
CA GLY A 2 -22.84 -1.14 14.09
C GLY A 2 -22.27 -0.96 12.68
N LYS A 3 -22.33 0.26 12.14
CA LYS A 3 -21.71 0.61 10.84
C LYS A 3 -20.19 0.49 10.95
N LYS A 4 -19.53 0.14 9.83
CA LYS A 4 -18.06 0.14 9.74
C LYS A 4 -17.51 1.48 10.22
N PRO A 5 -16.46 1.51 11.06
CA PRO A 5 -15.84 2.76 11.50
C PRO A 5 -15.40 3.60 10.30
N ARG A 6 -15.54 4.92 10.41
CA ARG A 6 -15.05 5.83 9.36
C ARG A 6 -13.51 5.75 9.31
N PRO A 7 -12.91 5.74 8.11
CA PRO A 7 -11.46 5.85 8.01
C PRO A 7 -10.98 7.20 8.55
N VAL A 8 -9.81 7.19 9.18
CA VAL A 8 -9.13 8.40 9.64
C VAL A 8 -8.10 8.80 8.59
N ILE A 9 -8.15 10.05 8.13
CA ILE A 9 -7.18 10.60 7.19
C ILE A 9 -6.07 11.29 7.99
N ILE A 10 -4.83 10.85 7.79
CA ILE A 10 -3.65 11.43 8.43
C ILE A 10 -2.81 12.13 7.36
N ARG A 11 -2.68 13.46 7.48
CA ARG A 11 -1.78 14.26 6.65
C ARG A 11 -0.45 14.44 7.38
N LEU A 12 0.61 13.90 6.79
CA LEU A 12 1.97 14.05 7.31
C LEU A 12 2.67 15.18 6.57
N HIS A 13 3.45 15.96 7.32
CA HIS A 13 4.22 17.06 6.74
C HIS A 13 5.34 16.54 5.82
N TYR A 14 6.05 15.48 6.23
CA TYR A 14 7.16 14.93 5.47
C TYR A 14 6.75 13.67 4.70
N TYR A 15 6.98 13.69 3.38
CA TYR A 15 6.72 12.56 2.50
C TYR A 15 7.49 11.29 2.90
N GLN A 16 8.75 11.44 3.34
CA GLN A 16 9.59 10.31 3.76
C GLN A 16 8.99 9.56 4.94
N GLN A 17 8.46 10.28 5.94
CA GLN A 17 7.79 9.66 7.09
C GLN A 17 6.54 8.89 6.66
N LYS A 18 5.75 9.45 5.72
CA LYS A 18 4.59 8.75 5.14
C LYS A 18 5.00 7.41 4.52
N GLU A 19 6.05 7.40 3.69
CA GLU A 19 6.48 6.17 3.03
C GLU A 19 7.03 5.14 4.03
N LEU A 20 7.76 5.56 5.07
CA LEU A 20 8.23 4.68 6.14
C LEU A 20 7.05 4.03 6.89
N ILE A 21 6.06 4.82 7.31
CA ILE A 21 4.87 4.32 8.01
C ILE A 21 4.12 3.32 7.14
N ILE A 22 3.92 3.62 5.85
CA ILE A 22 3.22 2.72 4.94
C ILE A 22 4.01 1.43 4.71
N ARG A 23 5.34 1.51 4.59
CA ARG A 23 6.21 0.33 4.43
C ARG A 23 6.11 -0.59 5.64
N GLU A 24 6.23 -0.04 6.84
CA GLU A 24 6.08 -0.78 8.09
C GLU A 24 4.68 -1.38 8.24
N ALA A 25 3.65 -0.62 7.88
CA ALA A 25 2.27 -1.12 7.93
C ALA A 25 2.03 -2.28 6.95
N ARG A 26 2.66 -2.26 5.77
CA ARG A 26 2.63 -3.39 4.83
C ARG A 26 3.37 -4.60 5.39
N ALA A 27 4.55 -4.42 5.99
CA ALA A 27 5.32 -5.49 6.60
C ALA A 27 4.59 -6.15 7.78
N LYS A 28 3.84 -5.36 8.56
CA LYS A 28 3.05 -5.81 9.71
C LYS A 28 1.57 -6.04 9.40
N ARG A 29 1.21 -6.22 8.11
CA ARG A 29 -0.18 -6.39 7.69
C ARG A 29 -0.83 -7.55 8.46
N GLY A 30 -1.99 -7.30 9.07
CA GLY A 30 -2.71 -8.28 9.89
C GLY A 30 -2.20 -8.43 11.33
N LYS A 31 -1.10 -7.74 11.70
CA LYS A 31 -0.50 -7.78 13.04
C LYS A 31 -0.54 -6.44 13.77
N LEU A 32 -0.99 -5.36 13.10
CA LEU A 32 -1.13 -4.05 13.73
C LEU A 32 -2.36 -4.02 14.63
N VAL A 33 -2.16 -3.64 15.88
CA VAL A 33 -3.19 -3.58 16.92
C VAL A 33 -3.14 -2.21 17.61
N TYR A 34 -4.31 -1.59 17.80
CA TYR A 34 -4.51 -0.39 18.60
C TYR A 34 -5.57 -0.68 19.66
N GLN A 35 -5.22 -0.51 20.94
CA GLN A 35 -6.12 -0.79 22.07
C GLN A 35 -6.78 -2.20 21.98
N GLY A 36 -5.99 -3.21 21.63
CA GLY A 36 -6.49 -4.58 21.47
C GLY A 36 -7.27 -4.85 20.18
N SER A 37 -7.56 -3.82 19.36
CA SER A 37 -8.30 -3.94 18.10
C SER A 37 -7.38 -3.93 16.88
N PRO A 38 -7.57 -4.81 15.89
CA PRO A 38 -6.77 -4.80 14.68
C PRO A 38 -7.01 -3.54 13.86
N VAL A 39 -5.94 -2.96 13.33
CA VAL A 39 -6.01 -1.76 12.47
C VAL A 39 -5.24 -1.96 11.17
N ALA A 40 -5.65 -1.24 10.14
CA ALA A 40 -4.99 -1.25 8.83
C ALA A 40 -4.66 0.18 8.42
N ILE A 41 -3.42 0.38 7.96
CA ILE A 41 -2.95 1.65 7.41
C ILE A 41 -2.65 1.42 5.93
N TYR A 42 -3.20 2.28 5.08
CA TYR A 42 -3.04 2.21 3.63
C TYR A 42 -2.95 3.62 3.04
N LYS A 43 -2.48 3.70 1.79
CA LYS A 43 -2.33 4.99 1.10
C LYS A 43 -3.72 5.52 0.74
N ASP A 44 -3.94 6.80 1.02
CA ASP A 44 -5.07 7.56 0.51
C ASP A 44 -4.78 7.96 -0.93
N TYR A 45 -5.39 7.25 -1.88
CA TYR A 45 -5.22 7.51 -3.31
C TYR A 45 -6.48 8.15 -3.86
N ALA A 46 -6.31 9.07 -4.80
CA ALA A 46 -7.42 9.54 -5.62
C ALA A 46 -8.08 8.36 -6.36
N PRO A 47 -9.41 8.38 -6.58
CA PRO A 47 -10.15 7.25 -7.15
C PRO A 47 -9.58 6.72 -8.46
N GLU A 48 -9.09 7.61 -9.32
CA GLU A 48 -8.49 7.30 -10.62
C GLU A 48 -7.19 6.50 -10.45
N VAL A 49 -6.36 6.91 -9.48
CA VAL A 49 -5.09 6.24 -9.16
C VAL A 49 -5.33 4.86 -8.55
N ALA A 50 -6.33 4.75 -7.66
CA ALA A 50 -6.73 3.47 -7.09
C ALA A 50 -7.21 2.49 -8.17
N THR A 51 -8.02 2.99 -9.11
CA THR A 51 -8.54 2.22 -10.24
C THR A 51 -7.40 1.76 -11.15
N HIS A 52 -6.47 2.66 -11.47
CA HIS A 52 -5.28 2.31 -12.25
C HIS A 52 -4.46 1.21 -11.55
N ALA A 53 -4.18 1.34 -10.26
CA ALA A 53 -3.41 0.35 -9.50
C ALA A 53 -4.10 -1.04 -9.43
N LEU A 54 -5.43 -1.09 -9.38
CA LEU A 54 -6.21 -2.32 -9.43
C LEU A 54 -6.17 -2.96 -10.83
N ASN A 55 -6.31 -2.16 -11.88
CA ASN A 55 -6.30 -2.63 -13.26
C ASN A 55 -4.92 -3.11 -13.72
N THR A 56 -3.84 -2.55 -13.16
CA THR A 56 -2.48 -3.09 -13.39
C THR A 56 -2.27 -4.44 -12.66
N ASN A 57 -3.01 -4.71 -11.58
CA ASN A 57 -2.86 -5.87 -10.68
C ASN A 57 -2.89 -7.27 -11.30
N PRO A 58 -3.85 -7.61 -12.16
CA PRO A 58 -3.90 -8.95 -12.74
C PRO A 58 -2.72 -9.27 -13.66
N LEU A 59 -2.22 -8.29 -14.43
CA LEU A 59 -1.10 -8.48 -15.35
C LEU A 59 0.25 -8.55 -14.62
N TRP A 60 0.43 -7.84 -13.50
CA TRP A 60 1.71 -7.85 -12.78
C TRP A 60 1.87 -8.99 -11.78
N ARG A 61 0.78 -9.56 -11.23
CA ARG A 61 0.86 -10.63 -10.22
C ARG A 61 1.61 -11.88 -10.71
N SER A 62 1.45 -12.21 -11.99
CA SER A 62 2.20 -13.30 -12.63
C SER A 62 3.68 -12.97 -12.85
N TYR A 63 4.04 -11.68 -12.88
CA TYR A 63 5.41 -11.20 -13.11
C TYR A 63 6.20 -10.98 -11.80
N ILE A 64 5.52 -10.56 -10.73
CA ILE A 64 6.12 -10.31 -9.39
C ILE A 64 6.62 -11.59 -8.71
N THR A 65 6.04 -12.76 -9.00
CA THR A 65 6.56 -14.04 -8.50
C THR A 65 7.99 -14.32 -8.98
N LEU A 66 8.43 -13.70 -10.06
CA LEU A 66 9.77 -13.85 -10.64
C LEU A 66 10.68 -12.65 -10.33
N VAL A 67 10.13 -11.50 -9.93
CA VAL A 67 10.89 -10.24 -9.83
C VAL A 67 10.52 -9.41 -8.60
N SER A 68 11.55 -9.02 -7.83
CA SER A 68 11.41 -8.05 -6.74
C SER A 68 10.93 -6.71 -7.29
N SER A 69 9.82 -6.22 -6.76
CA SER A 69 9.12 -5.09 -7.34
C SER A 69 8.35 -4.30 -6.29
N GLN A 70 8.22 -3.00 -6.55
CA GLN A 70 7.64 -2.04 -5.63
C GLN A 70 6.71 -1.07 -6.36
N LEU A 71 5.46 -0.99 -5.91
CA LEU A 71 4.54 0.06 -6.36
C LEU A 71 4.78 1.34 -5.54
N SER A 72 5.31 2.36 -6.21
CA SER A 72 5.55 3.71 -5.67
C SER A 72 4.48 4.71 -6.09
N PHE A 73 4.39 5.81 -5.37
CA PHE A 73 3.49 6.91 -5.69
C PHE A 73 3.86 7.56 -7.05
N PRO A 74 2.88 8.02 -7.86
CA PRO A 74 1.43 7.89 -7.67
C PRO A 74 0.89 6.48 -7.98
N ALA A 75 1.44 5.77 -8.95
CA ALA A 75 1.18 4.36 -9.23
C ALA A 75 2.28 3.77 -10.15
N ARG A 76 3.54 4.06 -9.84
CA ARG A 76 4.70 3.64 -10.63
C ARG A 76 5.18 2.28 -10.15
N LEU A 77 5.25 1.30 -11.05
CA LEU A 77 5.82 -0.01 -10.76
C LEU A 77 7.33 0.03 -11.00
N PHE A 78 8.12 -0.18 -9.95
CA PHE A 78 9.56 -0.42 -10.05
C PHE A 78 9.80 -1.92 -10.12
N ILE A 79 10.57 -2.36 -11.11
CA ILE A 79 10.93 -3.75 -11.37
C ILE A 79 12.46 -3.83 -11.31
N TRP A 80 13.00 -4.71 -10.46
CA TRP A 80 14.43 -4.98 -10.41
C TRP A 80 14.74 -6.22 -11.24
N THR A 81 15.13 -6.06 -12.50
CA THR A 81 15.59 -7.21 -13.29
C THR A 81 16.96 -7.64 -12.76
N LYS A 82 17.11 -8.90 -12.34
CA LYS A 82 18.46 -9.49 -12.26
C LYS A 82 18.91 -9.65 -13.70
N ASP A 83 19.75 -8.75 -14.17
CA ASP A 83 20.52 -9.02 -15.40
C ASP A 83 21.24 -10.35 -15.19
N ARG A 84 21.04 -11.25 -16.14
CA ARG A 84 21.53 -12.62 -16.12
C ARG A 84 22.77 -12.71 -16.97
#